data_AF-A0A3B0WT04-F1
#
_entry.id   AF-A0A3B0WT04-F1
#
_cell.length_a   1.000
_cell.length_b   1.000
_cell.length_c   1.000
_cell.angle_alpha   90.00
_cell.angle_beta   90.00
_cell.angle_gamma   90.00
#
_symmetry.space_group_name_H-M   'P 1'
#
loop_
_entity.id
_entity.type
_entity.pdbx_description
1 polymer ?
#
loop_
_entity_poly.entity_id
_entity_poly.type
_entity_poly.pdbx_seq_one_letter_code
_entity_poly.pdbx_strand_id
1 'polypeptide(L)'
;MSILSKLLYLRVKVEYSPTKLKSLGIDSEMPFVYVLSSESTVSRSILWEEIKRGNLPQPFKLDAQFNLNKSILASEKTVGFWNQKIEYKEFENQLSDVIKQIQADPNKQLQLIPIAVFLGRAPDRDHGLFKVIFSEKWGITGRFRKFISFIIHGKHTLVRLSQPIVVNQALDTLDEPEKMAHKLSRVLRLHKNRVKTSVVGRDLSHRRTIAKNIIKRPVVQQEIAGYAERRKIPVEKAEKEAEKIIKEIAADYSYAWIKFMSGIFRWFWTKVYDGVILNFFDELRDLATEKEIVYTPCHRSHIDYLILSYSLYDRGIVPPHIAAGINLNLPVVGRILRGSGAFFLRRSFNSVLYSTIFSEYLSSLITHGVSIEYFIEGTRSRTGRLIHPKAGMLAMTVRSYLNERSKPLVFVPS
;
A
#
# COMPACT_ATOMS: atom_id res chain seq x y z
N MET A 1 20.25 -23.80 -8.23
CA MET A 1 20.13 -22.96 -7.01
C MET A 1 21.49 -22.89 -6.34
N SER A 2 22.03 -21.69 -6.07
CA SER A 2 23.30 -21.54 -5.34
C SER A 2 23.12 -21.89 -3.86
N ILE A 3 24.12 -22.46 -3.20
CA ILE A 3 24.12 -22.79 -1.75
C ILE A 3 23.71 -21.58 -0.90
N LEU A 4 24.12 -20.38 -1.32
CA LEU A 4 23.75 -19.11 -0.68
C LEU A 4 22.22 -18.90 -0.68
N SER A 5 21.52 -19.28 -1.75
CA SER A 5 20.06 -19.17 -1.82
C SER A 5 19.38 -20.08 -0.79
N LYS A 6 19.84 -21.32 -0.58
CA LYS A 6 19.29 -22.25 0.42
C LYS A 6 19.47 -21.77 1.86
N LEU A 7 20.66 -21.26 2.20
CA LEU A 7 20.96 -20.71 3.54
C LEU A 7 20.15 -19.47 3.88
N LEU A 8 19.90 -18.62 2.87
CA LEU A 8 19.09 -17.42 2.99
C LEU A 8 17.60 -17.73 3.29
N TYR A 9 17.05 -18.86 2.81
CA TYR A 9 15.66 -19.27 3.05
C TYR A 9 15.36 -19.69 4.48
N LEU A 10 16.35 -20.14 5.25
CA LEU A 10 16.12 -20.54 6.66
C LEU A 10 15.64 -19.37 7.53
N ARG A 11 15.80 -18.12 7.06
CA ARG A 11 15.32 -16.90 7.74
C ARG A 11 14.12 -16.24 7.06
N VAL A 12 13.59 -16.79 5.96
CA VAL A 12 12.44 -16.22 5.27
C VAL A 12 11.16 -16.88 5.78
N LYS A 13 10.27 -16.07 6.34
CA LYS A 13 8.87 -16.48 6.57
C LYS A 13 8.03 -15.78 5.52
N VAL A 14 7.46 -16.58 4.62
CA VAL A 14 6.56 -16.10 3.56
C VAL A 14 5.14 -16.07 4.10
N GLU A 15 4.50 -14.91 4.02
CA GLU A 15 3.06 -14.75 4.22
C GLU A 15 2.39 -14.57 2.85
N TYR A 16 1.21 -15.15 2.68
CA TYR A 16 0.44 -15.06 1.43
C TYR A 16 -0.77 -14.16 1.60
N SER A 17 -1.06 -13.39 0.56
CA SER A 17 -2.28 -12.60 0.46
C SER A 17 -2.89 -12.79 -0.94
N PRO A 18 -4.08 -13.41 -1.08
CA PRO A 18 -4.89 -14.06 -0.02
C PRO A 18 -4.20 -15.21 0.69
N THR A 19 -4.64 -15.49 1.92
CA THR A 19 -4.26 -16.69 2.66
C THR A 19 -4.88 -17.95 2.03
N LYS A 20 -6.10 -17.86 1.50
CA LYS A 20 -6.77 -18.95 0.79
C LYS A 20 -6.58 -18.77 -0.72
N LEU A 21 -5.59 -19.43 -1.31
CA LEU A 21 -5.32 -19.31 -2.76
C LEU A 21 -6.49 -19.76 -3.64
N LYS A 22 -7.31 -20.71 -3.17
CA LYS A 22 -8.54 -21.15 -3.87
C LYS A 22 -9.52 -20.00 -4.15
N SER A 23 -9.49 -18.92 -3.37
CA SER A 23 -10.34 -17.73 -3.61
C SER A 23 -9.99 -16.96 -4.88
N LEU A 24 -8.81 -17.19 -5.47
CA LEU A 24 -8.34 -16.46 -6.65
C LEU A 24 -8.92 -17.00 -7.96
N GLY A 25 -9.60 -18.14 -7.96
CA GLY A 25 -10.11 -18.77 -9.18
C GLY A 25 -9.00 -19.23 -10.13
N ILE A 26 -7.82 -19.58 -9.60
CA ILE A 26 -6.75 -20.19 -10.41
C ILE A 26 -7.20 -21.59 -10.78
N ASP A 27 -7.32 -21.84 -12.08
CA ASP A 27 -7.60 -23.17 -12.61
C ASP A 27 -6.29 -23.92 -12.79
N SER A 28 -6.10 -24.97 -11.98
CA SER A 28 -4.90 -25.79 -12.03
C SER A 28 -4.85 -26.74 -13.21
N GLU A 29 -5.95 -26.93 -13.95
CA GLU A 29 -6.01 -27.77 -15.14
C GLU A 29 -5.67 -26.99 -16.42
N MET A 30 -5.81 -25.66 -16.38
CA MET A 30 -5.43 -24.77 -17.47
C MET A 30 -3.93 -24.42 -17.42
N PRO A 31 -3.22 -24.37 -18.56
CA PRO A 31 -1.85 -23.84 -18.62
C PRO A 31 -1.77 -22.44 -18.03
N PHE A 32 -0.78 -22.18 -17.17
CA PHE A 32 -0.58 -20.86 -16.56
C PHE A 32 0.88 -20.48 -16.38
N VAL A 33 1.13 -19.16 -16.38
CA VAL A 33 2.41 -18.54 -16.01
C VAL A 33 2.24 -17.58 -14.85
N TYR A 34 3.25 -17.53 -13.99
CA TYR A 34 3.38 -16.44 -13.03
C TYR A 34 4.01 -15.22 -13.71
N VAL A 35 3.39 -14.05 -13.54
CA VAL A 35 3.93 -12.79 -14.04
C VAL A 35 4.44 -11.96 -12.86
N LEU A 36 5.75 -11.96 -12.68
CA LEU A 36 6.41 -11.11 -11.70
C LEU A 36 6.35 -9.66 -12.12
N SER A 37 6.15 -8.78 -11.15
CA SER A 37 6.15 -7.34 -11.35
C SER A 37 7.47 -6.77 -11.90
N SER A 38 8.61 -7.44 -11.68
CA SER A 38 9.93 -7.01 -12.13
C SER A 38 10.92 -8.16 -12.13
N GLU A 39 11.89 -8.14 -13.06
CA GLU A 39 12.96 -9.13 -13.14
C GLU A 39 13.83 -9.08 -11.87
N SER A 40 13.67 -10.09 -11.01
CA SER A 40 14.35 -10.19 -9.71
C SER A 40 14.72 -11.63 -9.42
N THR A 41 16.02 -11.92 -9.39
CA THR A 41 16.55 -13.25 -9.07
C THR A 41 16.13 -13.73 -7.68
N VAL A 42 16.07 -12.80 -6.72
CA VAL A 42 15.59 -13.07 -5.35
C VAL A 42 14.12 -13.44 -5.38
N SER A 43 13.27 -12.62 -6.01
CA SER A 43 11.81 -12.89 -6.06
C SER A 43 11.52 -14.21 -6.77
N ARG A 44 12.20 -14.46 -7.91
CA ARG A 44 12.10 -15.74 -8.63
C ARG A 44 12.51 -16.93 -7.77
N SER A 45 13.61 -16.80 -7.03
CA SER A 45 14.05 -17.88 -6.14
C SER A 45 13.00 -18.16 -5.07
N ILE A 46 12.33 -17.11 -4.56
CA ILE A 46 11.33 -17.25 -3.49
C ILE A 46 10.14 -18.00 -4.04
N LEU A 47 9.64 -17.58 -5.20
CA LEU A 47 8.54 -18.26 -5.86
C LEU A 47 8.88 -19.71 -6.19
N TRP A 48 10.09 -19.99 -6.71
CA TRP A 48 10.51 -21.37 -6.99
C TRP A 48 10.55 -22.25 -5.74
N GLU A 49 11.04 -21.72 -4.62
CA GLU A 49 11.06 -22.44 -3.35
C GLU A 49 9.64 -22.69 -2.84
N GLU A 50 8.76 -21.70 -2.89
CA GLU A 50 7.37 -21.86 -2.44
C GLU A 50 6.55 -22.79 -3.34
N ILE A 51 6.84 -22.85 -4.65
CA ILE A 51 6.30 -23.87 -5.56
C ILE A 51 6.79 -25.27 -5.13
N LYS A 52 8.09 -25.43 -4.86
CA LYS A 52 8.67 -26.72 -4.45
C LYS A 52 8.14 -27.23 -3.12
N ARG A 53 7.82 -26.32 -2.19
CA ARG A 53 7.22 -26.64 -0.89
C ARG A 53 5.73 -27.01 -0.99
N GLY A 54 5.12 -26.87 -2.18
CA GLY A 54 3.70 -27.10 -2.39
C GLY A 54 2.80 -25.98 -1.88
N ASN A 55 3.37 -24.83 -1.50
CA ASN A 55 2.60 -23.67 -1.04
C ASN A 55 2.00 -22.87 -2.21
N LEU A 56 2.59 -22.97 -3.41
CA LEU A 56 2.07 -22.37 -4.63
C LEU A 56 1.80 -23.45 -5.70
N PRO A 57 0.76 -23.29 -6.53
CA PRO A 57 0.50 -24.17 -7.66
C PRO A 57 1.73 -24.35 -8.56
N GLN A 58 2.01 -25.60 -8.94
CA GLN A 58 3.10 -25.92 -9.84
C GLN A 58 2.69 -25.64 -11.29
N PRO A 59 3.41 -24.77 -12.02
CA PRO A 59 3.08 -24.46 -13.41
C PRO A 59 3.44 -25.63 -14.34
N PHE A 60 2.67 -25.76 -15.42
CA PHE A 60 2.89 -26.74 -16.48
C PHE A 60 4.21 -26.49 -17.24
N LYS A 61 4.71 -27.52 -17.94
CA LYS A 61 5.76 -27.35 -18.94
C LYS A 61 5.14 -26.72 -20.19
N LEU A 62 5.44 -25.44 -20.42
CA LEU A 62 4.83 -24.65 -21.50
C LEU A 62 5.62 -24.63 -22.80
N ASP A 63 6.80 -25.23 -22.83
CA ASP A 63 7.70 -25.22 -24.00
C ASP A 63 7.01 -25.84 -25.24
N ALA A 64 6.44 -27.03 -25.09
CA ALA A 64 5.78 -27.74 -26.18
C ALA A 64 4.48 -27.07 -26.67
N GLN A 65 3.78 -26.31 -25.81
CA GLN A 65 2.49 -25.71 -26.15
C GLN A 65 2.60 -24.26 -26.61
N PHE A 66 3.49 -23.50 -25.96
CA PHE A 66 3.63 -22.06 -26.09
C PHE A 66 5.04 -21.55 -26.45
N ASN A 67 6.03 -22.43 -26.61
CA ASN A 67 7.45 -22.06 -26.80
C ASN A 67 8.00 -21.16 -25.68
N LEU A 68 7.46 -21.31 -24.46
CA LEU A 68 7.88 -20.56 -23.29
C LEU A 68 8.82 -21.41 -22.44
N ASN A 69 10.10 -21.04 -22.46
CA ASN A 69 11.16 -21.73 -21.68
C ASN A 69 11.08 -21.46 -20.17
N LYS A 70 10.18 -20.57 -19.72
CA LYS A 70 10.03 -20.14 -18.33
C LYS A 70 8.56 -20.07 -17.96
N SER A 71 8.23 -20.66 -16.81
CA SER A 71 6.91 -20.56 -16.17
C SER A 71 6.75 -19.32 -15.28
N ILE A 72 7.85 -18.59 -15.03
CA ILE A 72 7.86 -17.33 -14.27
C ILE A 72 8.43 -16.23 -15.16
N LEU A 73 7.52 -15.45 -15.75
CA LEU A 73 7.85 -14.29 -16.57
C LEU A 73 8.01 -13.05 -15.69
N ALA A 74 8.60 -11.98 -16.24
CA ALA A 74 8.69 -10.69 -15.57
C ALA A 74 8.11 -9.62 -16.49
N SER A 75 7.17 -8.82 -15.98
CA SER A 75 6.50 -7.78 -16.76
C SER A 75 7.42 -6.63 -17.15
N GLU A 76 8.51 -6.42 -16.40
CA GLU A 76 9.50 -5.40 -16.69
C GLU A 76 10.90 -5.84 -16.29
N LYS A 77 11.90 -5.26 -16.93
CA LYS A 77 13.31 -5.48 -16.66
C LYS A 77 14.03 -4.16 -16.49
N THR A 78 14.83 -4.05 -15.43
CA THR A 78 15.74 -2.91 -15.28
C THR A 78 17.01 -3.21 -16.07
N VAL A 79 17.32 -2.35 -17.04
CA VAL A 79 18.52 -2.44 -17.88
C VAL A 79 19.43 -1.24 -17.65
N GLY A 80 20.72 -1.40 -17.94
CA GLY A 80 21.73 -0.35 -17.74
C GLY A 80 22.34 -0.36 -16.32
N PHE A 81 23.61 0.00 -16.22
CA PHE A 81 24.34 0.04 -14.95
C PHE A 81 24.32 1.43 -14.32
N TRP A 82 24.66 2.47 -15.11
CA TRP A 82 24.71 3.87 -14.67
C TRP A 82 23.39 4.63 -14.91
N ASN A 83 22.76 4.43 -16.07
CA ASN A 83 21.47 5.02 -16.44
C ASN A 83 20.41 3.91 -16.51
N GLN A 84 19.96 3.45 -15.34
CA GLN A 84 18.96 2.40 -15.25
C GLN A 84 17.65 2.84 -15.91
N LYS A 85 17.18 2.05 -16.87
CA LYS A 85 15.88 2.22 -17.53
C LYS A 85 15.02 0.99 -17.32
N ILE A 86 13.71 1.19 -17.28
CA ILE A 86 12.74 0.10 -17.20
C ILE A 86 12.28 -0.23 -18.62
N GLU A 87 12.45 -1.49 -19.02
CA GLU A 87 12.04 -2.01 -20.31
C GLU A 87 10.92 -3.05 -20.16
N TYR A 88 10.00 -3.04 -21.12
CA TYR A 88 8.83 -3.95 -21.18
C TYR A 88 8.86 -4.87 -22.41
N LYS A 89 9.74 -4.58 -23.38
CA LYS A 89 9.74 -5.20 -24.72
C LYS A 89 9.93 -6.72 -24.68
N GLU A 90 10.80 -7.22 -23.80
CA GLU A 90 11.04 -8.68 -23.65
C GLU A 90 9.74 -9.42 -23.29
N PHE A 91 8.97 -8.87 -22.35
CA PHE A 91 7.69 -9.43 -21.93
C PHE A 91 6.61 -9.28 -23.00
N GLU A 92 6.56 -8.13 -23.66
CA GLU A 92 5.60 -7.87 -24.74
C GLU A 92 5.82 -8.78 -25.94
N ASN A 93 7.08 -9.06 -26.30
CA ASN A 93 7.40 -10.02 -27.35
C ASN A 93 6.96 -11.44 -26.96
N GLN A 94 7.26 -11.88 -25.72
CA GLN A 94 6.81 -13.18 -25.20
C GLN A 94 5.28 -13.32 -25.23
N LEU A 95 4.55 -12.28 -24.84
CA LEU A 95 3.09 -12.27 -24.90
C LEU A 95 2.58 -12.27 -26.34
N SER A 96 3.21 -11.53 -27.25
CA SER A 96 2.85 -11.50 -28.67
C SER A 96 2.94 -12.89 -29.29
N ASP A 97 4.01 -13.63 -29.00
CA ASP A 97 4.20 -15.00 -29.49
C ASP A 97 3.14 -15.97 -28.95
N VAL A 98 2.79 -15.84 -27.66
CA VAL A 98 1.70 -16.61 -27.04
C VAL A 98 0.36 -16.28 -27.71
N ILE A 99 0.06 -15.01 -27.93
CA ILE A 99 -1.19 -14.57 -28.56
C ILE A 99 -1.28 -15.10 -30.00
N LYS A 100 -0.18 -15.06 -30.77
CA LYS A 100 -0.13 -15.63 -32.13
C LYS A 100 -0.51 -17.11 -32.14
N GLN A 101 -0.01 -17.88 -31.17
CA GLN A 101 -0.29 -19.31 -31.08
C GLN A 101 -1.74 -19.59 -30.65
N ILE A 102 -2.32 -18.76 -29.77
CA ILE A 102 -3.73 -18.86 -29.36
C ILE A 102 -4.66 -18.47 -30.53
N GLN A 103 -4.29 -17.47 -31.32
CA GLN A 103 -5.02 -17.10 -32.53
C GLN A 103 -4.96 -18.20 -33.60
N ALA A 104 -3.85 -18.94 -33.68
CA ALA A 104 -3.69 -20.07 -34.60
C ALA A 104 -4.42 -21.35 -34.16
N ASP A 105 -4.61 -21.56 -32.86
CA ASP A 105 -5.29 -22.72 -32.29
C ASP A 105 -6.30 -22.28 -31.21
N PRO A 106 -7.60 -22.19 -31.55
CA PRO A 106 -8.69 -21.79 -30.66
C PRO A 106 -8.79 -22.55 -29.34
N ASN A 107 -8.29 -23.79 -29.30
CA ASN A 107 -8.35 -24.62 -28.11
C ASN A 107 -7.27 -24.24 -27.09
N LYS A 108 -6.26 -23.47 -27.49
CA LYS A 108 -5.21 -23.00 -26.59
C LYS A 108 -5.69 -21.83 -25.74
N GLN A 109 -5.44 -21.94 -24.44
CA GLN A 109 -5.70 -20.89 -23.47
C GLN A 109 -4.55 -20.84 -22.47
N LEU A 110 -4.24 -19.64 -21.97
CA LEU A 110 -3.16 -19.43 -21.00
C LEU A 110 -3.61 -18.48 -19.90
N GLN A 111 -3.41 -18.84 -18.64
CA GLN A 111 -3.61 -17.91 -17.52
C GLN A 111 -2.33 -17.14 -17.21
N LEU A 112 -2.44 -15.81 -17.16
CA LEU A 112 -1.41 -14.94 -16.62
C LEU A 112 -1.75 -14.66 -15.16
N ILE A 113 -0.98 -15.19 -14.21
CA ILE A 113 -1.20 -14.99 -12.77
C ILE A 113 -0.27 -13.88 -12.26
N PRO A 114 -0.78 -12.66 -11.99
CA PRO A 114 0.06 -11.57 -11.51
C PRO A 114 0.52 -11.87 -10.08
N ILE A 115 1.83 -11.82 -9.85
CA ILE A 115 2.43 -12.09 -8.55
C ILE A 115 3.46 -11.02 -8.18
N ALA A 116 3.36 -10.52 -6.95
CA ALA A 116 4.27 -9.53 -6.40
C ALA A 116 4.91 -10.05 -5.12
N VAL A 117 6.23 -9.87 -5.01
CA VAL A 117 7.02 -10.27 -3.84
C VAL A 117 7.55 -9.03 -3.15
N PHE A 118 7.13 -8.83 -1.91
CA PHE A 118 7.52 -7.69 -1.08
C PHE A 118 8.48 -8.18 0.02
N LEU A 119 9.76 -7.83 -0.14
CA LEU A 119 10.83 -8.11 0.82
C LEU A 119 10.81 -7.05 1.91
N GLY A 120 9.93 -7.25 2.90
CA GLY A 120 9.48 -6.15 3.75
C GLY A 120 8.48 -5.24 3.02
N ARG A 121 7.61 -4.59 3.79
CA ARG A 121 6.52 -3.72 3.30
C ARG A 121 6.85 -2.22 3.45
N ALA A 122 8.14 -1.88 3.50
CA ALA A 122 8.61 -0.51 3.64
C ALA A 122 8.42 0.27 2.33
N PRO A 123 7.95 1.54 2.37
CA PRO A 123 8.04 2.43 1.23
C PRO A 123 9.50 2.64 0.82
N ASP A 124 9.74 2.96 -0.46
CA ASP A 124 11.08 3.06 -1.07
C ASP A 124 12.03 4.07 -0.36
N ARG A 125 11.53 4.82 0.63
CA ARG A 125 12.20 5.89 1.39
C ARG A 125 12.42 5.62 2.89
N ASP A 126 12.54 4.37 3.34
CA ASP A 126 13.00 4.13 4.71
C ASP A 126 14.49 4.52 4.86
N HIS A 127 14.72 5.72 5.40
CA HIS A 127 16.04 6.31 5.62
C HIS A 127 16.61 6.10 7.04
N GLY A 128 15.96 5.32 7.90
CA GLY A 128 16.38 5.16 9.31
C GLY A 128 17.51 4.15 9.51
N LEU A 129 17.27 2.88 9.17
CA LEU A 129 18.27 1.80 9.29
C LEU A 129 19.29 1.84 8.15
N PHE A 130 18.88 2.35 6.99
CA PHE A 130 19.74 2.44 5.82
C PHE A 130 20.76 3.59 5.93
N LYS A 131 20.55 4.67 6.68
CA LYS A 131 21.59 5.71 6.83
C LYS A 131 22.80 5.24 7.64
N VAL A 132 22.61 4.32 8.60
CA VAL A 132 23.72 3.74 9.39
C VAL A 132 24.57 2.79 8.56
N ILE A 133 23.95 2.09 7.59
CA ILE A 133 24.64 1.17 6.67
C ILE A 133 25.23 1.93 5.45
N PHE A 134 24.73 3.14 5.18
CA PHE A 134 25.11 3.97 4.02
C PHE A 134 25.64 5.35 4.43
N SER A 135 26.40 5.45 5.54
CA SER A 135 27.14 6.69 5.84
C SER A 135 28.36 6.83 4.91
N GLU A 136 28.17 7.57 3.82
CA GLU A 136 29.10 8.41 3.03
C GLU A 136 30.52 7.93 2.64
N LYS A 137 30.99 6.72 2.98
CA LYS A 137 32.35 6.29 2.60
C LYS A 137 32.45 5.10 1.66
N TRP A 138 31.38 4.38 1.35
CA TRP A 138 31.47 3.17 0.52
C TRP A 138 30.41 3.17 -0.58
N GLY A 139 30.84 3.49 -1.81
CA GLY A 139 30.05 3.40 -3.02
C GLY A 139 29.84 1.95 -3.47
N ILE A 140 28.91 1.22 -2.84
CA ILE A 140 28.54 -0.14 -3.27
C ILE A 140 27.02 -0.27 -3.52
N THR A 141 26.78 -0.87 -4.68
CA THR A 141 25.58 -0.98 -5.54
C THR A 141 24.30 -1.64 -4.96
N GLY A 142 23.17 -1.39 -5.64
CA GLY A 142 21.81 -1.82 -5.24
C GLY A 142 21.56 -3.33 -5.08
N ARG A 143 22.44 -4.22 -5.57
CA ARG A 143 22.35 -5.67 -5.31
C ARG A 143 22.70 -6.01 -3.85
N PHE A 144 23.69 -5.34 -3.28
CA PHE A 144 24.05 -5.46 -1.88
C PHE A 144 22.96 -4.87 -0.97
N ARG A 145 22.34 -3.74 -1.37
CA ARG A 145 21.16 -3.18 -0.69
C ARG A 145 19.99 -4.18 -0.61
N LYS A 146 19.67 -4.87 -1.71
CA LYS A 146 18.63 -5.91 -1.73
C LYS A 146 19.01 -7.13 -0.87
N PHE A 147 20.28 -7.53 -0.86
CA PHE A 147 20.81 -8.61 -0.02
C PHE A 147 20.75 -8.28 1.48
N ILE A 148 21.17 -7.09 1.89
CA ILE A 148 21.07 -6.62 3.29
C ILE A 148 19.61 -6.41 3.71
N SER A 149 18.76 -5.84 2.83
CA SER A 149 17.32 -5.76 3.11
C SER A 149 16.72 -7.14 3.32
N PHE A 150 17.12 -8.14 2.52
CA PHE A 150 16.68 -9.52 2.67
C PHE A 150 17.11 -10.13 4.02
N ILE A 151 18.34 -9.87 4.50
CA ILE A 151 18.80 -10.37 5.80
C ILE A 151 18.04 -9.72 6.97
N ILE A 152 17.72 -8.42 6.86
CA ILE A 152 17.05 -7.66 7.93
C ILE A 152 15.52 -7.82 7.91
N HIS A 153 14.92 -7.99 6.74
CA HIS A 153 13.46 -8.01 6.52
C HIS A 153 12.93 -9.37 6.05
N GLY A 154 13.77 -10.36 5.75
CA GLY A 154 13.36 -11.64 5.16
C GLY A 154 12.29 -12.38 5.95
N LYS A 155 12.25 -12.20 7.29
CA LYS A 155 11.20 -12.74 8.18
C LYS A 155 9.79 -12.20 7.92
N HIS A 156 9.63 -11.19 7.08
CA HIS A 156 8.35 -10.58 6.72
C HIS A 156 8.26 -10.41 5.20
N THR A 157 8.40 -11.52 4.48
CA THR A 157 8.22 -11.54 3.03
C THR A 157 6.75 -11.76 2.72
N LEU A 158 6.12 -10.82 2.03
CA LEU A 158 4.74 -10.97 1.58
C LEU A 158 4.73 -11.36 0.09
N VAL A 159 4.06 -12.46 -0.23
CA VAL A 159 3.76 -12.86 -1.61
C VAL A 159 2.29 -12.56 -1.87
N ARG A 160 2.04 -11.60 -2.75
CA ARG A 160 0.69 -11.20 -3.18
C ARG A 160 0.39 -11.83 -4.53
N LEU A 161 -0.59 -12.72 -4.54
CA LEU A 161 -1.18 -13.26 -5.77
C LEU A 161 -2.46 -12.50 -6.10
N SER A 162 -2.73 -12.38 -7.38
CA SER A 162 -3.92 -11.72 -7.91
C SER A 162 -4.71 -12.68 -8.78
N GLN A 163 -5.96 -12.31 -9.10
CA GLN A 163 -6.79 -13.09 -10.01
C GLN A 163 -6.09 -13.28 -11.36
N PRO A 164 -6.20 -14.47 -11.97
CA PRO A 164 -5.62 -14.75 -13.27
C PRO A 164 -6.29 -13.93 -14.37
N ILE A 165 -5.50 -13.51 -15.35
CA ILE A 165 -6.00 -12.99 -16.62
C ILE A 165 -5.93 -14.17 -17.61
N VAL A 166 -7.09 -14.69 -18.01
CA VAL A 166 -7.17 -15.77 -19.00
C VAL A 166 -6.98 -15.15 -20.38
N VAL A 167 -5.95 -15.57 -21.11
CA VAL A 167 -5.72 -15.25 -22.52
C VAL A 167 -6.27 -16.39 -23.36
N ASN A 168 -7.27 -16.10 -24.17
CA ASN A 168 -7.94 -17.06 -25.06
C ASN A 168 -8.38 -16.34 -26.34
N GLN A 169 -9.02 -17.04 -27.27
CA GLN A 169 -9.46 -16.46 -28.54
C GLN A 169 -10.56 -15.38 -28.37
N ALA A 170 -11.32 -15.40 -27.28
CA ALA A 170 -12.39 -14.43 -27.03
C ALA A 170 -11.87 -13.04 -26.61
N LEU A 171 -10.58 -12.93 -26.26
CA LEU A 171 -9.91 -11.64 -26.02
C LEU A 171 -9.69 -10.91 -27.35
N ASP A 172 -10.73 -10.19 -27.78
CA ASP A 172 -10.76 -9.20 -28.85
C ASP A 172 -10.01 -9.60 -30.14
N THR A 173 -10.71 -10.33 -31.02
CA THR A 173 -10.17 -10.95 -32.25
C THR A 173 -9.70 -9.96 -33.34
N LEU A 174 -9.79 -8.65 -33.10
CA LEU A 174 -9.55 -7.62 -34.11
C LEU A 174 -8.17 -6.95 -34.01
N ASP A 175 -7.46 -7.12 -32.90
CA ASP A 175 -6.13 -6.52 -32.72
C ASP A 175 -5.00 -7.42 -33.22
N GLU A 176 -3.98 -6.81 -33.82
CA GLU A 176 -2.68 -7.46 -34.05
C GLU A 176 -2.11 -8.00 -32.72
N PRO A 177 -1.46 -9.18 -32.71
CA PRO A 177 -0.88 -9.79 -31.51
C PRO A 177 0.02 -8.85 -30.70
N GLU A 178 0.81 -8.03 -31.37
CA GLU A 178 1.68 -7.04 -30.75
C GLU A 178 0.87 -5.96 -30.01
N LYS A 179 -0.21 -5.46 -30.62
CA LYS A 179 -1.09 -4.46 -30.00
C LYS A 179 -1.77 -5.03 -28.76
N MET A 180 -2.26 -6.26 -28.83
CA MET A 180 -2.87 -6.96 -27.70
C MET A 180 -1.86 -7.22 -26.59
N ALA A 181 -0.64 -7.67 -26.92
CA ALA A 181 0.45 -7.86 -25.96
C ALA A 181 0.80 -6.55 -25.23
N HIS A 182 0.88 -5.43 -25.94
CA HIS A 182 1.09 -4.10 -25.36
C HIS A 182 -0.06 -3.68 -24.42
N LYS A 183 -1.32 -3.94 -24.79
CA LYS A 183 -2.49 -3.68 -23.94
C LYS A 183 -2.43 -4.51 -22.65
N LEU A 184 -2.18 -5.83 -22.74
CA LEU A 184 -2.04 -6.72 -21.58
C LEU A 184 -0.87 -6.33 -20.68
N SER A 185 0.31 -6.04 -21.26
CA SER A 185 1.47 -5.50 -20.55
C SER A 185 1.12 -4.24 -19.76
N ARG A 186 0.35 -3.31 -20.36
CA ARG A 186 -0.13 -2.10 -19.70
C ARG A 186 -1.09 -2.40 -18.56
N VAL A 187 -2.06 -3.30 -18.75
CA VAL A 187 -3.01 -3.71 -17.70
C VAL A 187 -2.27 -4.28 -16.50
N LEU A 188 -1.35 -5.23 -16.73
CA LEU A 188 -0.52 -5.84 -15.69
C LEU A 188 0.34 -4.81 -14.94
N ARG A 189 0.91 -3.83 -15.66
CA ARG A 189 1.67 -2.73 -15.06
C ARG A 189 0.81 -1.83 -14.18
N LEU A 190 -0.40 -1.47 -14.62
CA LEU A 190 -1.33 -0.68 -13.81
C LEU A 190 -1.77 -1.45 -12.57
N HIS A 191 -2.10 -2.74 -12.73
CA HIS A 191 -2.47 -3.64 -11.64
C HIS A 191 -1.36 -3.76 -10.59
N LYS A 192 -0.12 -4.01 -11.03
CA LYS A 192 1.06 -4.00 -10.17
C LYS A 192 1.16 -2.73 -9.33
N ASN A 193 1.00 -1.55 -9.95
CA ASN A 193 1.12 -0.27 -9.24
C ASN A 193 0.01 -0.08 -8.20
N ARG A 194 -1.21 -0.55 -8.51
CA ARG A 194 -2.33 -0.59 -7.57
C ARG A 194 -2.03 -1.51 -6.39
N VAL A 195 -1.58 -2.73 -6.65
CA VAL A 195 -1.18 -3.70 -5.62
C VAL A 195 -0.06 -3.14 -4.74
N LYS A 196 1.02 -2.60 -5.34
CA LYS A 196 2.12 -1.96 -4.59
C LYS A 196 1.59 -0.85 -3.68
N THR A 197 0.71 0.01 -4.20
CA THR A 197 0.08 1.08 -3.42
C THR A 197 -0.74 0.54 -2.25
N SER A 198 -1.53 -0.52 -2.46
CA SER A 198 -2.37 -1.11 -1.40
C SER A 198 -1.55 -1.78 -0.29
N VAL A 199 -0.37 -2.32 -0.60
CA VAL A 199 0.49 -3.05 0.35
C VAL A 199 1.43 -2.11 1.10
N VAL A 200 2.02 -1.16 0.38
CA VAL A 200 3.12 -0.31 0.88
C VAL A 200 2.65 1.10 1.24
N GLY A 201 1.54 1.55 0.65
CA GLY A 201 1.08 2.94 0.69
C GLY A 201 1.65 3.78 -0.44
N ARG A 202 1.05 4.96 -0.66
CA ARG A 202 1.64 5.99 -1.51
C ARG A 202 2.76 6.71 -0.78
N ASP A 203 3.75 7.20 -1.54
CA ASP A 203 4.80 8.05 -0.98
C ASP A 203 4.17 9.38 -0.55
N LEU A 204 3.97 9.54 0.75
CA LEU A 204 3.65 10.83 1.34
C LEU A 204 4.96 11.57 1.57
N SER A 205 5.03 12.80 1.07
CA SER A 205 6.12 13.71 1.40
C SER A 205 6.26 13.82 2.93
N HIS A 206 7.47 14.03 3.44
CA HIS A 206 7.70 14.20 4.89
C HIS A 206 6.72 15.20 5.50
N ARG A 207 6.32 14.98 6.75
CA ARG A 207 5.44 15.88 7.52
C ARG A 207 5.80 17.36 7.36
N ARG A 208 7.10 17.68 7.34
CA ARG A 208 7.61 19.05 7.12
C ARG A 208 7.28 19.58 5.72
N THR A 209 7.39 18.75 4.69
CA THR A 209 7.08 19.11 3.30
C THR A 209 5.57 19.26 3.11
N ILE A 210 4.77 18.33 3.65
CA ILE A 210 3.30 18.45 3.65
C ILE A 210 2.88 19.75 4.35
N ALA A 211 3.43 20.02 5.53
CA ALA A 211 3.14 21.24 6.28
C ALA A 211 3.46 22.51 5.47
N LYS A 212 4.65 22.57 4.86
CA LYS A 212 5.05 23.70 3.99
C LYS A 212 4.11 23.85 2.79
N ASN A 213 3.74 22.76 2.14
CA ASN A 213 2.86 22.80 0.97
C ASN A 213 1.44 23.27 1.33
N ILE A 214 0.90 22.82 2.47
CA ILE A 214 -0.42 23.24 2.94
C ILE A 214 -0.44 24.72 3.28
N ILE A 215 0.57 25.23 3.99
CA ILE A 215 0.64 26.65 4.35
C ILE A 215 0.65 27.54 3.10
N LYS A 216 1.30 27.10 2.02
CA LYS A 216 1.38 27.83 0.76
C LYS A 216 0.09 27.78 -0.08
N ARG A 217 -0.92 26.97 0.30
CA ARG A 217 -2.16 26.90 -0.46
C ARG A 217 -2.90 28.24 -0.39
N PRO A 218 -3.50 28.72 -1.51
CA PRO A 218 -4.16 30.03 -1.55
C PRO A 218 -5.22 30.23 -0.46
N VAL A 219 -6.04 29.21 -0.20
CA VAL A 219 -7.09 29.25 0.84
C VAL A 219 -6.50 29.44 2.24
N VAL A 220 -5.35 28.81 2.52
CA VAL A 220 -4.66 28.96 3.81
C VAL A 220 -4.01 30.33 3.93
N GLN A 221 -3.38 30.83 2.86
CA GLN A 221 -2.78 32.16 2.82
C GLN A 221 -3.81 33.28 3.03
N GLN A 222 -4.97 33.19 2.37
CA GLN A 222 -6.08 34.11 2.57
C GLN A 222 -6.58 34.08 4.02
N GLU A 223 -6.74 32.89 4.60
CA GLU A 223 -7.19 32.76 5.98
C GLU A 223 -6.14 33.23 7.00
N ILE A 224 -4.84 33.07 6.71
CA ILE A 224 -3.75 33.64 7.52
C ILE A 224 -3.84 35.17 7.54
N ALA A 225 -4.03 35.80 6.38
CA ALA A 225 -4.18 37.26 6.28
C ALA A 225 -5.41 37.75 7.04
N GLY A 226 -6.58 37.12 6.84
CA GLY A 226 -7.80 37.47 7.55
C GLY A 226 -7.70 37.21 9.06
N TYR A 227 -7.00 36.15 9.48
CA TYR A 227 -6.73 35.89 10.90
C TYR A 227 -5.83 36.96 11.52
N ALA A 228 -4.79 37.38 10.80
CA ALA A 228 -3.88 38.45 11.24
C ALA A 228 -4.63 39.77 11.46
N GLU A 229 -5.51 40.13 10.53
CA GLU A 229 -6.37 41.31 10.59
C GLU A 229 -7.33 41.24 11.80
N ARG A 230 -8.11 40.15 11.92
CA ARG A 230 -9.08 39.98 13.03
C ARG A 230 -8.43 40.00 14.41
N ARG A 231 -7.19 39.51 14.52
CA ARG A 231 -6.42 39.46 15.77
C ARG A 231 -5.52 40.68 15.98
N LYS A 232 -5.43 41.59 15.00
CA LYS A 232 -4.51 42.75 15.00
C LYS A 232 -3.07 42.35 15.30
N ILE A 233 -2.59 41.31 14.62
CA ILE A 233 -1.20 40.82 14.72
C ILE A 233 -0.50 40.90 13.36
N PRO A 234 0.85 40.98 13.32
CA PRO A 234 1.58 40.86 12.06
C PRO A 234 1.33 39.53 11.35
N VAL A 235 1.30 39.54 10.02
CA VAL A 235 1.07 38.34 9.18
C VAL A 235 2.08 37.24 9.50
N GLU A 236 3.36 37.59 9.71
CA GLU A 236 4.40 36.62 10.09
C GLU A 236 4.08 35.88 11.40
N LYS A 237 3.41 36.54 12.34
CA LYS A 237 2.98 35.90 13.59
C LYS A 237 1.82 34.93 13.34
N ALA A 238 0.88 35.30 12.47
CA ALA A 238 -0.20 34.42 12.04
C ALA A 238 0.33 33.19 11.27
N GLU A 239 1.33 33.36 10.41
CA GLU A 239 2.01 32.26 9.72
C GLU A 239 2.69 31.29 10.71
N LYS A 240 3.39 31.82 11.73
CA LYS A 240 3.97 30.99 12.79
C LYS A 240 2.91 30.23 13.58
N GLU A 241 1.73 30.80 13.78
CA GLU A 241 0.60 30.10 14.40
C GLU A 241 0.04 29.01 13.48
N ALA A 242 -0.11 29.28 12.18
CA ALA A 242 -0.51 28.29 11.19
C ALA A 242 0.49 27.11 11.12
N GLU A 243 1.79 27.40 11.17
CA GLU A 243 2.84 26.39 11.28
C GLU A 243 2.70 25.49 12.51
N LYS A 244 2.38 26.09 13.67
CA LYS A 244 2.15 25.33 14.91
C LYS A 244 0.92 24.44 14.76
N ILE A 245 -0.16 24.96 14.16
CA ILE A 245 -1.39 24.19 13.92
C ILE A 245 -1.12 22.98 13.03
N ILE A 246 -0.48 23.15 11.86
CA ILE A 246 -0.25 22.00 10.97
C ILE A 246 0.73 20.99 11.57
N LYS A 247 1.71 21.45 12.35
CA LYS A 247 2.55 20.55 13.15
C LYS A 247 1.71 19.81 14.18
N GLU A 248 0.82 20.47 14.93
CA GLU A 248 -0.07 19.79 15.88
C GLU A 248 -0.91 18.68 15.21
N ILE A 249 -1.46 18.95 14.02
CA ILE A 249 -2.34 18.03 13.29
C ILE A 249 -1.56 16.87 12.69
N ALA A 250 -0.54 17.15 11.87
CA ALA A 250 -0.02 16.18 10.92
C ALA A 250 0.63 14.95 11.58
N ALA A 251 0.36 13.78 10.97
CA ALA A 251 1.04 12.52 11.25
C ALA A 251 2.51 12.55 10.78
N ASP A 252 3.32 11.62 11.30
CA ASP A 252 4.72 11.41 10.92
C ASP A 252 4.94 9.93 10.58
N TYR A 253 4.21 9.47 9.57
CA TYR A 253 4.08 8.06 9.20
C TYR A 253 5.45 7.40 8.97
N SER A 254 5.70 6.29 9.66
CA SER A 254 6.97 5.58 9.63
C SER A 254 6.76 4.08 9.64
N TYR A 255 7.31 3.41 8.64
CA TYR A 255 7.25 1.96 8.54
C TYR A 255 7.94 1.26 9.72
N ALA A 256 9.04 1.81 10.22
CA ALA A 256 9.72 1.28 11.39
C ALA A 256 8.80 1.22 12.62
N TRP A 257 8.02 2.28 12.86
CA TRP A 257 7.03 2.32 13.94
C TRP A 257 5.91 1.31 13.72
N ILE A 258 5.40 1.18 12.49
CA ILE A 258 4.34 0.20 12.17
C ILE A 258 4.82 -1.23 12.40
N LYS A 259 6.04 -1.57 11.96
CA LYS A 259 6.61 -2.89 12.17
C LYS A 259 6.80 -3.19 13.66
N PHE A 260 7.31 -2.23 14.42
CA PHE A 260 7.47 -2.35 15.86
C PHE A 260 6.12 -2.59 16.55
N MET A 261 5.11 -1.76 16.24
CA MET A 261 3.76 -1.90 16.80
C MET A 261 3.07 -3.20 16.39
N SER A 262 3.26 -3.66 15.15
CA SER A 262 2.72 -4.95 14.69
C SER A 262 3.27 -6.14 15.50
N GLY A 263 4.55 -6.11 15.87
CA GLY A 263 5.14 -7.13 16.75
C GLY A 263 4.51 -7.15 18.14
N ILE A 264 4.35 -5.97 18.75
CA ILE A 264 3.65 -5.81 20.04
C ILE A 264 2.23 -6.31 19.95
N PHE A 265 1.50 -5.91 18.91
CA PHE A 265 0.10 -6.28 18.76
C PHE A 265 -0.10 -7.76 18.47
N ARG A 266 0.77 -8.40 17.68
CA ARG A 266 0.71 -9.86 17.49
C ARG A 266 0.81 -10.60 18.82
N TRP A 267 1.70 -10.17 19.72
CA TRP A 267 1.77 -10.70 21.07
C TRP A 267 0.51 -10.37 21.90
N PHE A 268 0.05 -9.13 21.88
CA PHE A 268 -1.12 -8.67 22.62
C PHE A 268 -2.40 -9.47 22.27
N TRP A 269 -2.68 -9.66 20.98
CA TRP A 269 -3.89 -10.38 20.52
C TRP A 269 -3.86 -11.88 20.78
N THR A 270 -2.67 -12.47 20.97
CA THR A 270 -2.53 -13.90 21.27
C THR A 270 -2.42 -14.18 22.76
N LYS A 271 -2.29 -13.14 23.60
CA LYS A 271 -2.16 -13.26 25.06
C LYS A 271 -3.31 -12.66 25.85
N VAL A 272 -3.89 -11.56 25.36
CA VAL A 272 -4.96 -10.83 26.06
C VAL A 272 -6.34 -11.18 25.49
N TYR A 273 -6.38 -11.66 24.25
CA TYR A 273 -7.59 -12.06 23.54
C TYR A 273 -7.44 -13.48 23.00
N ASP A 274 -8.55 -14.14 22.69
CA ASP A 274 -8.58 -15.48 22.05
C ASP A 274 -8.36 -15.42 20.52
N GLY A 275 -7.84 -14.30 20.02
CA GLY A 275 -7.62 -14.04 18.60
C GLY A 275 -8.62 -13.07 17.96
N VAL A 276 -8.49 -12.90 16.65
CA VAL A 276 -9.28 -11.95 15.85
C VAL A 276 -9.85 -12.67 14.64
N ILE A 277 -11.18 -12.63 14.49
CA ILE A 277 -11.88 -13.18 13.32
C ILE A 277 -12.16 -12.04 12.35
N LEU A 278 -11.68 -12.17 11.12
CA LEU A 278 -11.90 -11.19 10.05
C LEU A 278 -12.81 -11.79 8.99
N ASN A 279 -13.97 -11.15 8.79
CA ASN A 279 -14.93 -11.50 7.75
C ASN A 279 -14.75 -10.57 6.55
N PHE A 280 -15.06 -11.05 5.34
CA PHE A 280 -15.05 -10.28 4.09
C PHE A 280 -13.73 -9.57 3.74
N PHE A 281 -12.60 -10.13 4.21
CA PHE A 281 -11.30 -9.49 4.02
C PHE A 281 -10.82 -9.55 2.56
N ASP A 282 -11.20 -10.60 1.83
CA ASP A 282 -10.79 -10.77 0.43
C ASP A 282 -11.41 -9.66 -0.44
N GLU A 283 -12.70 -9.36 -0.23
CA GLU A 283 -13.45 -8.28 -0.86
C GLU A 283 -12.87 -6.91 -0.50
N LEU A 284 -12.57 -6.69 0.79
CA LEU A 284 -11.94 -5.46 1.27
C LEU A 284 -10.60 -5.21 0.59
N ARG A 285 -9.80 -6.26 0.40
CA ARG A 285 -8.47 -6.17 -0.21
C ARG A 285 -8.53 -5.82 -1.69
N ASP A 286 -9.50 -6.39 -2.41
CA ASP A 286 -9.70 -6.08 -3.82
C ASP A 286 -10.21 -4.64 -3.96
N LEU A 287 -11.11 -4.22 -3.06
CA LEU A 287 -11.52 -2.81 -2.93
C LEU A 287 -10.33 -1.87 -2.66
N ALA A 288 -9.42 -2.23 -1.74
CA ALA A 288 -8.24 -1.43 -1.38
C ALA A 288 -7.21 -1.32 -2.52
N THR A 289 -7.24 -2.26 -3.47
CA THR A 289 -6.39 -2.24 -4.66
C THR A 289 -6.91 -1.18 -5.65
N GLU A 290 -8.22 -1.07 -5.80
CA GLU A 290 -8.84 -0.23 -6.82
C GLU A 290 -9.22 1.18 -6.35
N LYS A 291 -9.70 1.28 -5.11
CA LYS A 291 -10.36 2.47 -4.57
C LYS A 291 -9.60 3.01 -3.36
N GLU A 292 -9.86 4.27 -3.05
CA GLU A 292 -9.45 4.87 -1.78
C GLU A 292 -10.48 4.52 -0.71
N ILE A 293 -10.00 4.11 0.47
CA ILE A 293 -10.88 3.66 1.56
C ILE A 293 -10.84 4.64 2.71
N VAL A 294 -12.03 5.05 3.14
CA VAL A 294 -12.26 5.72 4.42
C VAL A 294 -12.95 4.73 5.35
N TYR A 295 -12.21 4.24 6.33
CA TYR A 295 -12.72 3.35 7.36
C TYR A 295 -13.51 4.16 8.39
N THR A 296 -14.76 3.74 8.61
CA THR A 296 -15.67 4.37 9.58
C THR A 296 -16.10 3.35 10.64
N PRO A 297 -15.18 2.92 11.52
CA PRO A 297 -15.51 1.99 12.58
C PRO A 297 -16.46 2.58 13.62
N CYS A 298 -17.17 1.70 14.33
CA CYS A 298 -17.87 2.05 15.56
C CYS A 298 -16.86 2.27 16.70
N HIS A 299 -17.11 3.24 17.60
CA HIS A 299 -16.15 3.53 18.69
C HIS A 299 -16.63 3.00 20.05
N ARG A 300 -16.29 1.76 20.38
CA ARG A 300 -16.67 1.09 21.63
C ARG A 300 -15.49 0.93 22.59
N SER A 301 -14.25 0.95 22.11
CA SER A 301 -13.04 0.78 22.91
C SER A 301 -11.87 1.61 22.35
N HIS A 302 -10.84 1.82 23.19
CA HIS A 302 -9.52 2.31 22.73
C HIS A 302 -8.74 1.28 21.90
N ILE A 303 -9.24 0.06 21.84
CA ILE A 303 -8.62 -1.05 21.15
C ILE A 303 -9.06 -1.09 19.67
N ASP A 304 -10.19 -0.46 19.33
CA ASP A 304 -10.82 -0.49 18.00
C ASP A 304 -9.91 0.07 16.89
N TYR A 305 -9.21 1.18 17.16
CA TYR A 305 -8.28 1.75 16.17
C TYR A 305 -6.98 0.95 16.04
N LEU A 306 -6.65 0.13 17.05
CA LEU A 306 -5.45 -0.71 17.02
C LEU A 306 -5.71 -2.01 16.26
N ILE A 307 -6.88 -2.62 16.44
CA ILE A 307 -7.22 -3.90 15.82
C ILE A 307 -7.37 -3.79 14.31
N LEU A 308 -7.98 -2.71 13.80
CA LEU A 308 -8.14 -2.50 12.36
C LEU A 308 -6.79 -2.32 11.70
N SER A 309 -5.97 -1.38 12.19
CA SER A 309 -4.63 -1.13 11.67
C SER A 309 -3.72 -2.36 11.74
N TYR A 310 -3.77 -3.11 12.85
CA TYR A 310 -3.05 -4.38 12.98
C TYR A 310 -3.53 -5.40 11.93
N SER A 311 -4.84 -5.60 11.81
CA SER A 311 -5.44 -6.62 10.93
C SER A 311 -5.14 -6.35 9.47
N LEU A 312 -5.23 -5.09 9.05
CA LEU A 312 -4.86 -4.65 7.71
C LEU A 312 -3.38 -4.96 7.44
N TYR A 313 -2.49 -4.53 8.33
CA TYR A 313 -1.06 -4.75 8.16
C TYR A 313 -0.70 -6.23 8.14
N ASP A 314 -1.25 -7.03 9.06
CA ASP A 314 -0.99 -8.47 9.14
C ASP A 314 -1.36 -9.18 7.84
N ARG A 315 -2.47 -8.76 7.20
CA ARG A 315 -2.97 -9.32 5.94
C ARG A 315 -2.42 -8.65 4.68
N GLY A 316 -1.44 -7.76 4.83
CA GLY A 316 -0.71 -7.17 3.71
C GLY A 316 -1.39 -5.97 3.06
N ILE A 317 -2.24 -5.25 3.80
CA ILE A 317 -2.77 -3.94 3.41
C ILE A 317 -2.09 -2.87 4.27
N VAL A 318 -1.78 -1.72 3.67
CA VAL A 318 -1.20 -0.59 4.38
C VAL A 318 -2.17 -0.05 5.45
N PRO A 319 -1.71 0.20 6.69
CA PRO A 319 -2.51 0.87 7.71
C PRO A 319 -3.01 2.26 7.29
N PRO A 320 -4.21 2.65 7.72
CA PRO A 320 -4.75 3.97 7.44
C PRO A 320 -4.08 5.06 8.29
N HIS A 321 -4.26 6.31 7.87
CA HIS A 321 -4.05 7.46 8.75
C HIS A 321 -5.23 7.61 9.69
N ILE A 322 -4.97 7.62 10.99
CA ILE A 322 -6.02 7.57 12.01
C ILE A 322 -6.29 8.97 12.56
N ALA A 323 -7.54 9.40 12.53
CA ALA A 323 -7.97 10.62 13.20
C ALA A 323 -8.04 10.39 14.72
N ALA A 324 -7.12 10.99 15.48
CA ALA A 324 -7.03 10.82 16.92
C ALA A 324 -7.33 12.12 17.68
N GLY A 325 -8.02 12.03 18.81
CA GLY A 325 -8.19 13.18 19.69
C GLY A 325 -6.86 13.68 20.24
N ILE A 326 -6.68 15.01 20.31
CA ILE A 326 -5.45 15.63 20.84
C ILE A 326 -5.12 15.22 22.28
N ASN A 327 -6.10 14.74 23.05
CA ASN A 327 -5.91 14.18 24.39
C ASN A 327 -5.02 12.92 24.42
N LEU A 328 -4.81 12.26 23.29
CA LEU A 328 -3.90 11.12 23.16
C LEU A 328 -2.46 11.53 22.82
N ASN A 329 -2.20 12.81 22.57
CA ASN A 329 -0.88 13.33 22.23
C ASN A 329 -0.01 13.60 23.48
N LEU A 330 0.24 12.55 24.27
CA LEU A 330 1.10 12.60 25.45
C LEU A 330 2.59 12.53 25.06
N PRO A 331 3.52 12.99 25.92
CA PRO A 331 4.95 12.74 25.72
C PRO A 331 5.20 11.24 25.51
N VAL A 332 6.06 10.89 24.56
CA VAL A 332 6.33 9.49 24.12
C VAL A 332 5.17 8.84 23.35
N VAL A 333 4.00 8.65 23.97
CA VAL A 333 2.86 7.95 23.34
C VAL A 333 2.40 8.66 22.07
N GLY A 334 2.29 9.98 22.11
CA GLY A 334 1.94 10.79 20.94
C GLY A 334 2.94 10.63 19.80
N ARG A 335 4.24 10.45 20.09
CA ARG A 335 5.27 10.22 19.06
C ARG A 335 5.10 8.87 18.38
N ILE A 336 4.78 7.83 19.15
CA ILE A 336 4.52 6.47 18.62
C ILE A 336 3.25 6.48 17.77
N LEU A 337 2.18 7.13 18.24
CA LEU A 337 0.93 7.24 17.51
C LEU A 337 1.12 8.03 16.21
N ARG A 338 1.82 9.17 16.23
CA ARG A 338 2.18 9.93 15.01
C ARG A 338 2.97 9.06 14.04
N GLY A 339 3.94 8.32 14.57
CA GLY A 339 4.76 7.35 13.84
C GLY A 339 3.94 6.26 13.15
N SER A 340 2.82 5.88 13.76
CA SER A 340 1.91 4.84 13.27
C SER A 340 0.79 5.38 12.38
N GLY A 341 0.80 6.67 12.03
CA GLY A 341 -0.18 7.30 11.15
C GLY A 341 -1.27 8.12 11.83
N ALA A 342 -1.22 8.31 13.16
CA ALA A 342 -2.20 9.15 13.84
C ALA A 342 -1.98 10.64 13.53
N PHE A 343 -3.03 11.30 13.04
CA PHE A 343 -3.11 12.75 12.96
C PHE A 343 -4.11 13.25 14.00
N PHE A 344 -3.83 14.41 14.60
CA PHE A 344 -4.54 14.85 15.79
C PHE A 344 -5.56 15.94 15.48
N LEU A 345 -6.77 15.77 16.02
CA LEU A 345 -7.81 16.77 15.99
C LEU A 345 -8.16 17.29 17.39
N ARG A 346 -8.52 18.57 17.43
CA ARG A 346 -9.07 19.21 18.64
C ARG A 346 -10.52 18.79 18.83
N ARG A 347 -11.00 18.88 20.07
CA ARG A 347 -12.41 18.61 20.40
C ARG A 347 -13.35 19.63 19.75
N SER A 348 -12.91 20.89 19.63
CA SER A 348 -13.67 21.99 19.06
C SER A 348 -12.90 22.69 17.93
N PHE A 349 -13.65 23.14 16.93
CA PHE A 349 -13.16 23.80 15.72
C PHE A 349 -13.47 25.31 15.76
N ASN A 350 -13.26 25.94 16.92
CA ASN A 350 -13.68 27.34 17.16
C ASN A 350 -12.80 28.39 16.45
N SER A 351 -11.74 27.97 15.76
CA SER A 351 -10.87 28.84 14.98
C SER A 351 -11.03 28.50 13.51
N VAL A 352 -11.36 29.51 12.69
CA VAL A 352 -11.46 29.37 11.23
C VAL A 352 -10.11 28.96 10.66
N LEU A 353 -9.02 29.59 11.08
CA LEU A 353 -7.65 29.21 10.71
C LEU A 353 -7.34 27.73 10.99
N TYR A 354 -7.73 27.23 12.16
CA TYR A 354 -7.56 25.81 12.49
C TYR A 354 -8.37 24.91 11.55
N SER A 355 -9.65 25.23 11.36
CA SER A 355 -10.57 24.45 10.54
C SER A 355 -10.14 24.40 9.09
N THR A 356 -9.65 25.53 8.54
CA THR A 356 -9.10 25.63 7.19
C THR A 356 -7.86 24.75 7.06
N ILE A 357 -6.87 24.89 7.94
CA ILE A 357 -5.63 24.07 7.87
C ILE A 357 -5.93 22.58 8.02
N PHE A 358 -6.84 22.21 8.92
CA PHE A 358 -7.25 20.82 9.11
C PHE A 358 -7.97 20.27 7.87
N SER A 359 -8.85 21.06 7.24
CA SER A 359 -9.52 20.71 5.98
C SER A 359 -8.52 20.48 4.86
N GLU A 360 -7.53 21.36 4.72
CA GLU A 360 -6.49 21.26 3.70
C GLU A 360 -5.54 20.08 3.94
N TYR A 361 -5.26 19.75 5.21
CA TYR A 361 -4.51 18.55 5.56
C TYR A 361 -5.27 17.27 5.20
N LEU A 362 -6.55 17.17 5.61
CA LEU A 362 -7.40 16.04 5.28
C LEU A 362 -7.55 15.90 3.76
N SER A 363 -7.76 17.02 3.07
CA SER A 363 -7.83 17.05 1.62
C SER A 363 -6.54 16.56 0.96
N SER A 364 -5.40 16.99 1.47
CA SER A 364 -4.11 16.48 1.00
C SER A 364 -4.01 14.96 1.15
N LEU A 365 -4.45 14.36 2.26
CA LEU A 365 -4.43 12.90 2.40
C LEU A 365 -5.30 12.21 1.33
N ILE A 366 -6.49 12.75 1.09
CA ILE A 366 -7.46 12.21 0.11
C ILE A 366 -6.94 12.34 -1.32
N THR A 367 -6.44 13.50 -1.71
CA THR A 367 -5.87 13.69 -3.05
C THR A 367 -4.70 12.73 -3.31
N HIS A 368 -3.91 12.44 -2.28
CA HIS A 368 -2.81 11.46 -2.39
C HIS A 368 -3.30 10.00 -2.36
N GLY A 369 -4.59 9.73 -2.18
CA GLY A 369 -5.16 8.39 -2.18
C GLY A 369 -4.70 7.56 -0.98
N VAL A 370 -4.54 8.22 0.17
CA VAL A 370 -4.11 7.59 1.42
C VAL A 370 -5.34 7.18 2.20
N SER A 371 -5.42 5.91 2.58
CA SER A 371 -6.53 5.42 3.38
C SER A 371 -6.61 6.13 4.72
N ILE A 372 -7.82 6.45 5.16
CA ILE A 372 -8.09 7.23 6.38
C ILE A 372 -9.01 6.42 7.28
N GLU A 373 -8.83 6.52 8.58
CA GLU A 373 -9.73 5.96 9.59
C GLU A 373 -10.21 7.08 10.51
N TYR A 374 -11.53 7.16 10.71
CA TYR A 374 -12.10 8.00 11.75
C TYR A 374 -13.42 7.47 12.28
N PHE A 375 -13.64 7.72 13.57
CA PHE A 375 -14.90 7.41 14.23
C PHE A 375 -15.92 8.51 13.98
N ILE A 376 -16.94 8.22 13.19
CA ILE A 376 -18.01 9.18 12.85
C ILE A 376 -18.76 9.69 14.09
N GLU A 377 -18.83 8.89 15.16
CA GLU A 377 -19.43 9.25 16.45
C GLU A 377 -18.67 10.36 17.18
N GLY A 378 -17.36 10.49 16.94
CA GLY A 378 -16.48 11.49 17.56
C GLY A 378 -16.23 11.28 19.06
N THR A 379 -16.84 10.27 19.70
CA THR A 379 -16.55 9.85 21.06
C THR A 379 -16.86 8.37 21.24
N ARG A 380 -16.34 7.75 22.30
CA ARG A 380 -16.61 6.35 22.61
C ARG A 380 -18.00 6.21 23.20
N SER A 381 -18.72 5.18 22.78
CA SER A 381 -19.91 4.75 23.50
C SER A 381 -19.56 4.23 24.88
N ARG A 382 -20.17 4.82 25.91
CA ARG A 382 -20.02 4.37 27.30
C ARG A 382 -20.94 3.20 27.64
N THR A 383 -22.00 3.02 26.87
CA THR A 383 -23.05 2.00 27.10
C THR A 383 -23.03 0.91 26.03
N GLY A 384 -22.15 0.99 25.04
CA GLY A 384 -22.08 0.08 23.90
C GLY A 384 -23.12 0.36 22.79
N ARG A 385 -24.05 1.30 23.00
CA ARG A 385 -25.02 1.76 21.98
C ARG A 385 -24.36 2.68 20.97
N LEU A 386 -24.83 2.67 19.73
CA LEU A 386 -24.35 3.58 18.68
C LEU A 386 -24.72 5.03 19.03
N ILE A 387 -23.77 5.95 18.84
CA ILE A 387 -23.99 7.38 18.99
C ILE A 387 -24.31 7.99 17.62
N HIS A 388 -25.08 9.08 17.61
CA HIS A 388 -25.32 9.84 16.37
C HIS A 388 -24.01 10.33 15.74
N PRO A 389 -23.84 10.17 14.42
CA PRO A 389 -22.64 10.59 13.73
C PRO A 389 -22.52 12.12 13.70
N LYS A 390 -21.28 12.60 13.85
CA LYS A 390 -20.91 13.99 13.61
C LYS A 390 -20.55 14.17 12.14
N ALA A 391 -21.32 14.98 11.44
CA ALA A 391 -21.17 15.18 9.99
C ALA A 391 -19.88 15.89 9.56
N GLY A 392 -19.13 16.52 10.48
CA GLY A 392 -17.97 17.37 10.15
C GLY A 392 -16.91 16.67 9.28
N MET A 393 -16.30 15.59 9.79
CA MET A 393 -15.28 14.83 9.05
C MET A 393 -15.83 14.27 7.73
N LEU A 394 -17.05 13.73 7.75
CA LEU A 394 -17.72 13.19 6.57
C LEU A 394 -17.90 14.26 5.48
N ALA A 395 -18.43 15.42 5.84
CA ALA A 395 -18.65 16.54 4.93
C ALA A 395 -17.32 17.04 4.34
N MET A 396 -16.27 17.12 5.16
CA MET A 396 -14.93 17.52 4.71
C MET A 396 -14.32 16.50 3.75
N THR A 397 -14.46 15.20 4.04
CA THR A 397 -14.03 14.12 3.14
C THR A 397 -14.76 14.18 1.80
N VAL A 398 -16.09 14.26 1.81
CA VAL A 398 -16.90 14.34 0.59
C VAL A 398 -16.57 15.60 -0.22
N ARG A 399 -16.47 16.76 0.44
CA ARG A 399 -16.09 18.01 -0.23
C ARG A 399 -14.71 17.91 -0.87
N SER A 400 -13.72 17.35 -0.18
CA SER A 400 -12.39 17.16 -0.75
C SER A 400 -12.44 16.27 -1.98
N TYR A 401 -13.18 15.16 -1.93
CA TYR A 401 -13.32 14.26 -3.06
C TYR A 401 -13.99 14.94 -4.27
N LEU A 402 -15.03 15.75 -4.01
CA LEU A 402 -15.74 16.49 -5.07
C LEU A 402 -14.86 17.54 -5.75
N ASN A 403 -13.98 18.19 -4.98
CA ASN A 403 -13.04 19.20 -5.47
C ASN A 403 -11.89 18.58 -6.29
N GLU A 404 -11.33 17.45 -5.83
CA GLU A 404 -10.19 16.80 -6.46
C GLU A 404 -10.45 15.29 -6.63
N ARG A 405 -11.07 14.92 -7.77
CA ARG A 405 -11.40 13.53 -8.09
C ARG A 405 -10.17 12.77 -8.57
N SER A 406 -9.42 12.17 -7.65
CA SER A 406 -8.22 11.37 -7.98
C SER A 406 -8.53 9.89 -8.23
N LYS A 407 -9.19 9.24 -7.28
CA LYS A 407 -9.61 7.83 -7.30
C LYS A 407 -11.03 7.71 -6.72
N PRO A 408 -11.84 6.73 -7.13
CA PRO A 408 -13.11 6.46 -6.45
C PRO A 408 -12.88 6.26 -4.95
N LEU A 409 -13.65 6.98 -4.13
CA LEU A 409 -13.59 6.94 -2.67
C LEU A 409 -14.75 6.11 -2.14
N VAL A 410 -14.49 5.21 -1.20
CA VAL A 410 -15.50 4.34 -0.58
C VAL A 410 -15.40 4.41 0.94
N PHE A 411 -16.56 4.54 1.57
CA PHE A 411 -16.69 4.40 3.02
C PHE A 411 -16.89 2.92 3.37
N VAL A 412 -16.07 2.42 4.28
CA VAL A 412 -16.17 1.04 4.78
C VAL A 412 -16.57 1.10 6.26
N PRO A 413 -17.83 0.77 6.61
CA PRO A 413 -18.21 0.55 7.98
C PRO A 413 -17.53 -0.75 8.46
N SER A 414 -16.75 -0.67 9.52
CA SER A 414 -15.87 -1.75 9.99
C SER A 414 -16.05 -2.08 11.46
#